data_AF-A0A3M1RBU2-F1
#
_entry.id   AF-A0A3M1RBU2-F1
#
_cell.length_a   1.000
_cell.length_b   1.000
_cell.length_c   1.000
_cell.angle_alpha   90.00
_cell.angle_beta   90.00
_cell.angle_gamma   90.00
#
_symmetry.space_group_name_H-M   'P 1'
#
loop_
_entity.id
_entity.type
_entity.pdbx_description
1 polymer ?
#
loop_
_entity_poly.entity_id
_entity_poly.type
_entity_poly.pdbx_seq_one_letter_code
_entity_poly.pdbx_strand_id
1 'polypeptide(L)'
;MSRRTLTTVLVVLVLTSAGGCIALKSSSKQEKVSGTGTVRYIGLEGGFYGIVSDDGKNYDPLNLPEEFKKDGLKVSFEAEKSNAYTTHMWGTAIDIKEIKKLEESDISCPRIERPSPLFESQCKSRGGTIQPNRDSNGCIVSYECEMEGQRGEVSLSLL
;
A
#
# COMPACT_ATOMS: atom_id res chain seq x y z
N MET A 1 -13.17 37.98 -66.35
CA MET A 1 -12.63 38.03 -64.96
C MET A 1 -11.59 39.12 -64.88
N SER A 2 -11.85 40.16 -64.08
CA SER A 2 -11.07 41.40 -64.09
C SER A 2 -9.69 41.17 -63.47
N ARG A 3 -8.62 41.72 -64.05
CA ARG A 3 -7.25 41.65 -63.50
C ARG A 3 -7.17 42.14 -62.05
N ARG A 4 -8.18 42.88 -61.57
CA ARG A 4 -8.34 43.34 -60.19
C ARG A 4 -8.83 42.29 -59.20
N THR A 5 -9.52 41.23 -59.66
CA THR A 5 -10.00 40.13 -58.80
C THR A 5 -8.96 39.02 -58.62
N LEU A 6 -8.00 38.91 -59.55
CA LEU A 6 -6.93 37.90 -59.48
C LEU A 6 -5.82 38.32 -58.51
N THR A 7 -5.47 39.61 -58.47
CA THR A 7 -4.47 40.16 -57.55
C THR A 7 -4.95 40.14 -56.09
N THR A 8 -6.23 40.40 -55.84
CA THR A 8 -6.78 40.34 -54.47
C THR A 8 -6.82 38.91 -53.93
N VAL A 9 -7.16 37.91 -54.75
CA VAL A 9 -7.13 36.49 -54.34
C VAL A 9 -5.71 36.03 -54.03
N LEU A 10 -4.71 36.48 -54.79
CA LEU A 10 -3.31 36.08 -54.61
C LEU A 10 -2.65 36.74 -53.38
N VAL A 11 -3.08 37.94 -52.99
CA VAL A 11 -2.58 38.63 -51.78
C VAL A 11 -3.19 38.05 -50.50
N VAL A 12 -4.47 37.64 -50.52
CA VAL A 12 -5.13 37.00 -49.36
C VAL A 12 -4.54 35.60 -49.07
N LEU A 13 -4.08 34.87 -50.10
CA LEU A 13 -3.51 33.53 -49.95
C LEU A 13 -2.10 33.53 -49.32
N VAL A 14 -1.38 34.67 -49.38
CA VAL A 14 -0.03 34.83 -48.81
C VAL A 14 -0.08 35.46 -47.41
N LEU A 15 -1.17 36.14 -47.04
CA LEU A 15 -1.34 36.77 -45.72
C LEU A 15 -2.00 35.88 -44.67
N THR A 16 -2.41 34.64 -45.01
CA THR A 16 -2.81 33.62 -44.04
C THR A 16 -1.67 32.71 -43.57
N SER A 17 -0.41 33.01 -43.91
CA SER A 17 0.77 32.29 -43.42
C SER A 17 1.59 33.09 -42.40
N ALA A 18 0.94 34.01 -41.67
CA ALA A 18 1.49 34.66 -40.49
C ALA A 18 0.56 34.38 -39.29
N GLY A 19 0.41 33.10 -38.96
CA GLY A 19 -0.47 32.64 -37.90
C GLY A 19 0.06 31.37 -37.27
N GLY A 20 1.08 31.51 -36.42
CA GLY A 20 1.41 30.52 -35.40
C GLY A 20 2.38 29.42 -35.83
N CYS A 21 3.68 29.67 -35.69
CA CYS A 21 4.52 28.62 -35.11
C CYS A 21 4.00 28.41 -33.67
N ILE A 22 3.05 27.50 -33.47
CA ILE A 22 2.77 27.00 -32.13
C ILE A 22 4.03 26.21 -31.76
N ALA A 23 4.91 26.85 -30.99
CA ALA A 23 5.94 26.14 -30.27
C ALA A 23 5.21 25.15 -29.36
N LEU A 24 5.09 23.89 -29.81
CA LEU A 24 4.68 22.77 -28.98
C LEU A 24 5.79 22.55 -27.96
N LYS A 25 5.83 23.39 -26.94
CA LYS A 25 6.50 23.08 -25.69
C LYS A 25 5.68 21.97 -25.03
N SER A 26 5.91 20.73 -25.45
CA SER A 26 5.56 19.57 -24.65
C SER A 26 6.49 19.54 -23.45
N SER A 27 6.22 20.42 -22.49
CA SER A 27 6.77 20.27 -21.15
C SER A 27 6.12 19.02 -20.59
N SER A 28 6.85 17.91 -20.59
CA SER A 28 6.45 16.64 -19.99
C SER A 28 6.32 16.86 -18.48
N LYS A 29 5.23 17.48 -18.05
CA LYS A 29 4.88 17.60 -16.64
C LYS A 29 4.44 16.22 -16.21
N GLN A 30 5.37 15.44 -15.65
CA GLN A 30 5.03 14.14 -15.08
C GLN A 30 3.95 14.36 -14.01
N GLU A 31 2.85 13.64 -14.17
CA GLU A 31 1.70 13.76 -13.29
C GLU A 31 2.03 13.10 -11.95
N LYS A 32 1.95 13.86 -10.86
CA LYS A 32 2.15 13.32 -9.52
C LYS A 32 0.91 12.57 -9.07
N VAL A 33 1.11 11.44 -8.41
CA VAL A 33 0.08 10.61 -7.79
C VAL A 33 0.50 10.26 -6.37
N SER A 34 -0.44 10.27 -5.44
CA SER A 34 -0.21 9.85 -4.07
C SER A 34 -1.45 9.17 -3.52
N GLY A 35 -1.26 8.34 -2.50
CA GLY A 35 -2.36 7.65 -1.85
C GLY A 35 -1.91 6.51 -0.96
N THR A 36 -2.89 5.73 -0.52
CA THR A 36 -2.71 4.49 0.22
C THR A 36 -3.09 3.30 -0.64
N GLY A 37 -2.47 2.16 -0.37
CA GLY A 37 -2.73 0.94 -1.11
C GLY A 37 -2.12 -0.28 -0.44
N THR A 38 -2.31 -1.42 -1.10
CA THR A 38 -1.78 -2.71 -0.69
C THR A 38 -0.83 -3.21 -1.77
N VAL A 39 0.39 -3.58 -1.37
CA VAL A 39 1.32 -4.27 -2.26
C VAL A 39 0.79 -5.68 -2.52
N ARG A 40 0.71 -6.06 -3.79
CA ARG A 40 0.21 -7.35 -4.24
C ARG A 40 1.25 -8.02 -5.13
N TYR A 41 1.40 -9.32 -5.00
CA TYR A 41 2.08 -10.14 -6.00
C TYR A 41 1.11 -10.50 -7.13
N ILE A 42 1.52 -10.27 -8.37
CA ILE A 42 0.75 -10.55 -9.58
C ILE A 42 1.50 -11.59 -10.38
N GLY A 43 0.91 -12.77 -10.56
CA GLY A 43 1.54 -13.93 -11.23
C GLY A 43 1.57 -13.89 -12.76
N LEU A 44 1.57 -12.70 -13.38
CA LEU A 44 1.68 -12.56 -14.84
C LEU A 44 3.15 -12.43 -15.25
N GLU A 45 3.52 -12.96 -16.42
CA GLU A 45 4.86 -12.80 -17.03
C GLU A 45 6.06 -13.20 -16.16
N GLY A 46 5.93 -14.23 -15.32
CA GLY A 46 6.99 -14.63 -14.38
C GLY A 46 6.89 -13.93 -13.01
N GLY A 47 5.95 -13.01 -12.87
CA GLY A 47 5.46 -12.47 -11.63
C GLY A 47 6.16 -11.20 -11.19
N PHE A 48 5.37 -10.24 -10.73
CA PHE A 48 5.86 -8.93 -10.28
C PHE A 48 5.04 -8.42 -9.09
N TYR A 49 5.54 -7.37 -8.44
CA TYR A 49 4.83 -6.70 -7.36
C TYR A 49 4.26 -5.38 -7.84
N GLY A 50 2.99 -5.16 -7.51
CA GLY A 50 2.25 -3.96 -7.85
C GLY A 50 1.54 -3.35 -6.64
N ILE A 51 1.08 -2.11 -6.75
CA ILE A 51 0.29 -1.46 -5.70
C ILE A 51 -1.16 -1.36 -6.18
N VAL A 52 -2.07 -1.98 -5.44
CA VAL A 52 -3.52 -1.76 -5.61
C VAL A 52 -3.93 -0.69 -4.60
N SER A 53 -4.28 0.49 -5.08
CA SER A 53 -4.71 1.58 -4.20
C SER A 53 -6.08 1.32 -3.60
N ASP A 54 -6.40 2.04 -2.54
CA ASP A 54 -7.65 1.89 -1.81
C ASP A 54 -8.89 2.33 -2.62
N ASP A 55 -8.69 3.13 -3.68
CA ASP A 55 -9.71 3.46 -4.68
C ASP A 55 -9.80 2.44 -5.83
N GLY A 56 -9.06 1.33 -5.76
CA GLY A 56 -9.11 0.21 -6.70
C GLY A 56 -8.28 0.38 -7.97
N LYS A 57 -7.40 1.39 -8.05
CA LYS A 57 -6.49 1.55 -9.19
C LYS A 57 -5.24 0.68 -9.02
N ASN A 58 -4.72 0.21 -10.14
CA ASN A 58 -3.48 -0.55 -10.18
C ASN A 58 -2.32 0.35 -10.60
N TYR A 59 -1.23 0.30 -9.85
CA TYR A 59 0.01 0.98 -10.15
C TYR A 59 1.15 -0.01 -10.27
N ASP A 60 1.88 0.04 -11.38
CA ASP A 60 3.04 -0.79 -11.71
C ASP A 60 4.33 0.00 -11.40
N PRO A 61 4.96 -0.21 -10.23
CA PRO A 61 6.07 0.61 -9.81
C PRO A 61 7.37 0.10 -10.40
N LEU A 62 8.07 0.97 -11.13
CA LEU A 62 9.33 0.62 -11.80
C LEU A 62 10.51 0.45 -10.83
N ASN A 63 10.39 1.02 -9.62
CA ASN A 63 11.45 1.11 -8.63
C ASN A 63 10.98 0.72 -7.21
N LEU A 64 10.05 -0.25 -7.07
CA LEU A 64 9.59 -0.72 -5.76
C LEU A 64 10.76 -1.30 -4.95
N PRO A 65 11.09 -0.74 -3.77
CA PRO A 65 12.21 -1.25 -2.96
C PRO A 65 11.94 -2.67 -2.44
N GLU A 66 12.99 -3.49 -2.33
CA GLU A 66 12.89 -4.90 -1.92
C GLU A 66 12.16 -5.10 -0.58
N GLU A 67 12.37 -4.21 0.38
CA GLU A 67 11.72 -4.29 1.70
C GLU A 67 10.19 -4.13 1.66
N PHE A 68 9.66 -3.62 0.54
CA PHE A 68 8.23 -3.46 0.29
C PHE A 68 7.64 -4.56 -0.59
N LYS A 69 8.45 -5.47 -1.14
CA LYS A 69 8.00 -6.61 -1.97
C LYS A 69 7.43 -7.75 -1.11
N LYS A 70 6.38 -7.44 -0.36
CA LYS A 70 5.64 -8.38 0.48
C LYS A 70 4.16 -8.30 0.13
N ASP A 71 3.59 -9.44 -0.24
CA ASP A 71 2.18 -9.52 -0.55
C ASP A 71 1.34 -9.16 0.68
N GLY A 72 0.34 -8.30 0.50
CA GLY A 72 -0.53 -7.81 1.57
C GLY A 72 0.04 -6.63 2.37
N LEU A 73 1.22 -6.11 2.06
CA LEU A 73 1.79 -4.97 2.80
C LEU A 73 1.01 -3.68 2.49
N LYS A 74 0.44 -3.08 3.53
CA LYS A 74 -0.23 -1.77 3.43
C LYS A 74 0.81 -0.65 3.38
N VAL A 75 0.64 0.29 2.46
CA VAL A 75 1.61 1.37 2.23
C VAL A 75 0.91 2.70 1.95
N SER A 76 1.58 3.79 2.31
CA SER A 76 1.34 5.11 1.73
C SER A 76 2.47 5.43 0.77
N PHE A 77 2.15 6.07 -0.35
CA PHE A 77 3.13 6.38 -1.38
C PHE A 77 2.88 7.74 -2.02
N GLU A 78 3.98 8.33 -2.49
CA GLU A 78 4.01 9.45 -3.44
C GLU A 78 4.85 9.03 -4.64
N ALA A 79 4.33 9.24 -5.84
CA ALA A 79 4.96 8.80 -7.07
C ALA A 79 4.67 9.76 -8.23
N GLU A 80 5.39 9.58 -9.32
CA GLU A 80 5.15 10.26 -10.59
C GLU A 80 4.77 9.22 -11.65
N LYS A 81 3.75 9.53 -12.45
CA LYS A 81 3.41 8.69 -13.60
C LYS A 81 4.59 8.67 -14.57
N SER A 82 4.99 7.46 -14.93
CA SER A 82 6.03 7.22 -15.91
C SER A 82 5.39 7.05 -17.28
N ASN A 83 6.06 7.55 -18.31
CA ASN A 83 5.70 7.27 -19.71
C ASN A 83 6.38 5.99 -20.22
N ALA A 84 7.06 5.25 -19.33
CA ALA A 84 7.68 3.98 -19.67
C ALA A 84 6.62 2.94 -20.03
N TYR A 85 6.89 2.17 -21.07
CA TYR A 85 6.13 0.97 -21.38
C TYR A 85 6.60 -0.15 -20.45
N THR A 86 5.68 -0.75 -19.70
CA THR A 86 5.96 -1.94 -18.90
C THR A 86 5.52 -3.18 -19.67
N THR A 87 6.29 -4.26 -19.58
CA THR A 87 5.92 -5.54 -20.19
C THR A 87 4.63 -6.09 -19.58
N HIS A 88 4.43 -5.83 -18.27
CA HIS A 88 3.30 -6.34 -17.50
C HIS A 88 1.93 -5.86 -17.99
N MET A 89 1.88 -4.70 -18.65
CA MET A 89 0.64 -4.07 -19.14
C MET A 89 -0.47 -4.02 -18.07
N TRP A 90 -0.09 -3.84 -16.80
CA TRP A 90 -0.97 -3.95 -15.64
C TRP A 90 -1.05 -2.61 -14.91
N GLY A 91 -2.06 -1.80 -15.22
CA GLY A 91 -2.27 -0.52 -14.55
C GLY A 91 -1.35 0.61 -15.03
N THR A 92 -1.13 1.60 -14.16
CA THR A 92 -0.36 2.81 -14.49
C THR A 92 1.09 2.66 -14.04
N ALA A 93 2.03 2.80 -14.96
CA ALA A 93 3.46 2.81 -14.64
C ALA A 93 3.81 4.03 -13.76
N ILE A 94 4.48 3.80 -12.64
CA ILE A 94 4.87 4.87 -11.71
C ILE A 94 6.33 4.74 -11.25
N ASP A 95 6.94 5.90 -11.01
CA ASP A 95 8.22 6.04 -10.32
C ASP A 95 7.96 6.55 -8.89
N ILE A 96 8.15 5.67 -7.91
CA ILE A 96 7.98 5.97 -6.49
C ILE A 96 9.02 7.00 -6.05
N LYS A 97 8.55 8.09 -5.43
CA LYS A 97 9.40 9.11 -4.80
C LYS A 97 9.51 8.90 -3.30
N GLU A 98 8.41 8.51 -2.67
CA GLU A 98 8.35 8.20 -1.26
C GLU A 98 7.38 7.04 -1.03
N ILE A 99 7.73 6.11 -0.15
CA ILE A 99 6.87 5.01 0.26
C ILE A 99 7.12 4.69 1.72
N LYS A 100 6.04 4.46 2.47
CA LYS A 100 6.10 4.12 3.89
C LYS A 100 5.19 2.94 4.16
N LYS A 101 5.62 2.08 5.09
CA LYS A 101 4.76 1.02 5.62
C LYS A 101 3.68 1.72 6.42
N LEU A 102 2.44 1.42 6.08
CA LEU A 102 1.36 1.61 7.02
C LEU A 102 1.38 0.35 7.85
N GLU A 103 2.26 0.34 8.85
CA GLU A 103 2.12 -0.61 9.93
C GLU A 103 0.70 -0.41 10.44
N GLU A 104 -0.02 -1.51 10.62
CA GLU A 104 -1.21 -1.54 11.45
C GLU A 104 -0.76 -1.30 12.91
N SER A 105 0.00 -0.24 13.19
CA SER A 105 0.16 0.28 14.54
C SER A 105 -1.11 1.02 14.99
N ASP A 106 -2.11 1.08 14.11
CA ASP A 106 -3.54 1.16 14.43
C ASP A 106 -4.17 -0.23 14.61
N ILE A 107 -3.44 -1.27 15.04
CA ILE A 107 -4.07 -2.40 15.72
C ILE A 107 -4.79 -1.78 16.92
N SER A 108 -6.06 -1.45 16.71
CA SER A 108 -7.00 -1.12 17.75
C SER A 108 -7.23 -2.42 18.49
N CYS A 109 -6.29 -2.78 19.37
CA CYS A 109 -6.57 -3.83 20.31
C CYS A 109 -7.81 -3.37 21.08
N PRO A 110 -8.88 -4.18 21.13
CA PRO A 110 -10.00 -3.87 21.98
C PRO A 110 -9.44 -3.66 23.39
N ARG A 111 -9.80 -2.54 24.03
CA ARG A 111 -9.49 -2.36 25.44
C ARG A 111 -10.32 -3.37 26.22
N ILE A 112 -9.72 -4.52 26.52
CA ILE A 112 -10.33 -5.49 27.42
C ILE A 112 -10.20 -5.00 28.86
N GLU A 113 -11.17 -5.36 29.70
CA GLU A 113 -11.13 -5.05 31.12
C GLU A 113 -9.99 -5.83 31.78
N ARG A 114 -9.23 -5.17 32.66
CA ARG A 114 -8.21 -5.81 33.50
C ARG A 114 -8.89 -6.91 34.35
N PRO A 115 -8.19 -7.99 34.73
CA PRO A 115 -8.79 -9.00 35.60
C PRO A 115 -9.32 -8.38 36.89
N SER A 116 -10.42 -8.95 37.40
CA SER A 116 -10.98 -8.48 38.66
C SER A 116 -9.99 -8.71 39.82
N PRO A 117 -10.00 -7.87 40.87
CA PRO A 117 -9.16 -8.09 42.05
C PRO A 117 -9.39 -9.46 42.72
N LEU A 118 -10.62 -9.99 42.64
CA LEU A 118 -10.95 -11.33 43.12
C LEU A 118 -10.25 -12.41 42.30
N PHE A 119 -10.26 -12.29 40.97
CA PHE A 119 -9.53 -13.21 40.10
C PHE A 119 -8.02 -13.16 40.36
N GLU A 120 -7.44 -11.96 40.52
CA GLU A 120 -6.01 -11.81 40.82
C GLU A 120 -5.61 -12.45 42.15
N SER A 121 -6.39 -12.23 43.21
CA SER A 121 -6.14 -12.80 44.52
C SER A 121 -6.31 -14.33 44.54
N GLN A 122 -7.29 -14.87 43.82
CA GLN A 122 -7.50 -16.32 43.69
C GLN A 122 -6.38 -17.00 42.91
N CYS A 123 -5.89 -16.38 41.83
CA CYS A 123 -4.77 -16.96 41.07
C CYS A 123 -3.49 -16.98 41.92
N LYS A 124 -3.18 -15.87 42.60
CA LYS A 124 -2.01 -15.76 43.47
C LYS A 124 -2.06 -16.70 44.68
N SER A 125 -3.22 -16.87 45.32
CA SER A 125 -3.36 -17.76 46.49
C SER A 125 -3.15 -19.24 46.13
N ARG A 126 -3.36 -19.59 44.86
CA ARG A 126 -3.08 -20.92 44.32
C ARG A 126 -1.63 -21.12 43.88
N GLY A 127 -0.77 -20.10 44.00
CA GLY A 127 0.60 -20.14 43.48
C GLY A 127 0.68 -20.03 41.96
N GLY A 128 -0.35 -19.48 41.32
CA GLY A 128 -0.37 -19.22 39.89
C GLY A 128 0.06 -17.80 39.52
N THR A 129 0.49 -17.63 38.28
CA THR A 129 0.78 -16.34 37.64
C THR A 129 -0.22 -16.09 36.52
N ILE A 130 -0.77 -14.87 36.46
CA ILE A 130 -1.66 -14.47 35.38
C ILE A 130 -0.86 -14.22 34.12
N GLN A 131 -1.17 -14.94 33.04
CA GLN A 131 -0.60 -14.73 31.71
C GLN A 131 -1.65 -14.13 30.76
N PRO A 132 -1.28 -13.12 29.95
CA PRO A 132 -2.15 -12.61 28.90
C PRO A 132 -2.17 -13.58 27.71
N ASN A 133 -3.35 -14.00 27.29
CA ASN A 133 -3.54 -14.73 26.04
C ASN A 133 -3.60 -13.72 24.88
N ARG A 134 -2.78 -13.95 23.84
CA ARG A 134 -2.65 -13.06 22.69
C ARG A 134 -3.13 -13.72 21.40
N ASP A 135 -3.80 -12.96 20.56
CA ASP A 135 -4.17 -13.40 19.21
C ASP A 135 -2.99 -13.35 18.22
N SER A 136 -3.25 -13.70 16.96
CA SER A 136 -2.26 -13.67 15.88
C SER A 136 -1.70 -12.28 15.58
N ASN A 137 -2.39 -11.22 16.00
CA ASN A 137 -1.98 -9.83 15.85
C ASN A 137 -1.27 -9.28 17.09
N GLY A 138 -1.09 -10.11 18.13
CA GLY A 138 -0.43 -9.75 19.38
C GLY A 138 -1.32 -9.01 20.38
N CYS A 139 -2.62 -8.86 20.13
CA CYS A 139 -3.57 -8.24 21.07
C CYS A 139 -3.90 -9.16 22.22
N ILE A 140 -4.00 -8.60 23.43
CA ILE A 140 -4.50 -9.35 24.58
C ILE A 140 -6.00 -9.54 24.39
N VAL A 141 -6.45 -10.80 24.34
CA VAL A 141 -7.86 -11.17 24.18
C VAL A 141 -8.46 -11.76 25.45
N SER A 142 -7.63 -12.31 26.34
CA SER A 142 -8.05 -12.78 27.67
C SER A 142 -6.86 -12.89 28.63
N TYR A 143 -7.15 -13.18 29.90
CA TYR A 143 -6.17 -13.49 30.93
C TYR A 143 -6.45 -14.87 31.49
N GLU A 144 -5.41 -15.68 31.63
CA GLU A 144 -5.49 -17.03 32.17
C GLU A 144 -4.54 -17.19 33.35
N CYS A 145 -4.90 -18.03 34.32
CA CYS A 145 -4.06 -18.32 35.47
C CYS A 145 -3.23 -19.57 35.19
N GLU A 146 -1.92 -19.42 35.04
CA GLU A 146 -0.99 -20.54 34.88
C GLU A 146 -0.36 -20.90 36.23
N MET A 147 -0.40 -22.17 36.61
CA MET A 147 0.16 -22.66 37.88
C MET A 147 1.67 -22.88 37.72
N GLU A 148 2.50 -22.36 38.63
CA GLU A 148 3.92 -22.73 38.65
C GLU A 148 4.06 -24.20 39.05
N GLY A 149 4.35 -25.09 38.08
CA GLY A 149 4.77 -26.47 38.35
C GLY A 149 3.91 -27.62 37.83
N GLN A 150 3.44 -27.59 36.58
CA GLN A 150 3.09 -28.82 35.86
C GLN A 150 4.03 -29.08 34.68
N ARG A 151 5.27 -29.43 35.01
CA ARG A 151 6.13 -30.26 34.15
C ARG A 151 6.57 -31.45 35.01
N GLY A 152 5.79 -32.53 34.97
CA GLY A 152 6.06 -33.74 35.73
C GLY A 152 4.83 -34.59 35.96
N GLU A 153 4.54 -35.41 34.97
CA GLU A 153 3.79 -36.67 35.02
C GLU A 153 3.70 -37.29 36.43
N VAL A 154 2.51 -37.27 37.04
CA VAL A 154 2.22 -38.20 38.14
C VAL A 154 1.92 -39.55 37.49
N SER A 155 2.97 -40.32 37.21
CA SER A 155 2.85 -41.75 36.92
C SER A 155 2.36 -42.44 38.18
N LEU A 156 1.03 -42.51 38.32
CA LEU A 156 0.36 -43.32 39.33
C LEU A 156 0.47 -44.78 38.88
N SER A 157 1.61 -45.41 39.13
CA SER A 157 1.72 -46.87 39.11
C SER A 157 1.30 -47.39 40.47
N LEU A 158 0.01 -47.72 40.64
CA LEU A 158 -0.40 -48.66 41.68
C LEU A 158 0.17 -50.03 41.31
N LEU A 159 1.12 -50.52 42.11
CA LEU A 159 1.29 -51.89 42.65
C LEU A 159 2.74 -52.10 43.12
#